data_AF-A0A1V2QIE7-F1
#
_entry.id   AF-A0A1V2QIE7-F1
#
_cell.length_a   1.000
_cell.length_b   1.000
_cell.length_c   1.000
_cell.angle_alpha   90.00
_cell.angle_beta   90.00
_cell.angle_gamma   90.00
#
_symmetry.space_group_name_H-M   'P 1'
#
loop_
_entity.id
_entity.type
_entity.pdbx_description
1 polymer ?
#
loop_
_entity_poly.entity_id
_entity_poly.type
_entity_poly.pdbx_seq_one_letter_code
_entity_poly.pdbx_strand_id
1 'polypeptide(L)'
;MAIARIDHSGRVGDRWLAEVLGWRPGDRHDVRMLSDGAIVSIDADGRFRVNARHHVFVPAGVRRILSVESGDPVVLVARPKSRTLLVHSTSMVASLLFRHYTTHGVFHG
;
A
#
# COMPACT_ATOMS: atom_id res chain seq x y z
N MET A 1 -1.49 8.19 -6.83
CA MET A 1 -1.45 7.67 -5.44
C MET A 1 -2.78 7.97 -4.77
N ALA A 2 -3.10 7.30 -3.67
CA ALA A 2 -4.32 7.55 -2.88
C ALA A 2 -4.05 7.32 -1.38
N ILE A 3 -4.92 7.84 -0.53
CA ILE A 3 -5.00 7.46 0.88
C ILE A 3 -6.25 6.60 1.05
N ALA A 4 -6.09 5.42 1.66
CA ALA A 4 -7.19 4.51 1.93
C ALA A 4 -7.10 3.99 3.35
N ARG A 5 -8.22 3.52 3.90
CA ARG A 5 -8.26 2.93 5.24
C ARG A 5 -8.23 1.41 5.15
N ILE A 6 -7.49 0.77 6.04
CA ILE A 6 -7.55 -0.69 6.20
C ILE A 6 -8.92 -1.03 6.78
N ASP A 7 -9.69 -1.89 6.13
CA ASP A 7 -10.97 -2.33 6.66
C ASP A 7 -10.82 -3.40 7.77
N HIS A 8 -11.92 -3.79 8.40
CA HIS A 8 -11.93 -4.80 9.47
C HIS A 8 -11.38 -6.17 9.02
N SER A 9 -11.38 -6.44 7.71
CA SER A 9 -10.87 -7.69 7.15
C SER A 9 -9.39 -7.60 6.81
N GLY A 10 -8.72 -6.48 7.09
CA GLY A 10 -7.33 -6.26 6.72
C GLY A 10 -7.15 -5.98 5.23
N ARG A 11 -8.21 -5.57 4.53
CA ARG A 11 -8.14 -5.22 3.11
C ARG A 11 -8.05 -3.72 2.94
N VAL A 12 -7.42 -3.32 1.85
CA VAL A 12 -7.29 -1.92 1.45
C VAL A 12 -7.24 -1.85 -0.07
N GLY A 13 -7.69 -0.74 -0.62
CA GLY A 13 -7.61 -0.51 -2.06
C GLY A 13 -8.16 0.84 -2.44
N ASP A 14 -7.90 1.18 -3.69
CA ASP A 14 -8.49 2.30 -4.40
C ASP A 14 -8.81 1.81 -5.81
N ARG A 15 -10.06 2.01 -6.24
CA ARG A 15 -10.54 1.46 -7.51
C ARG A 15 -9.76 2.03 -8.70
N TRP A 16 -9.49 3.34 -8.70
CA TRP A 16 -8.76 3.99 -9.78
C TRP A 16 -7.32 3.48 -9.85
N LEU A 17 -6.64 3.29 -8.71
CA LEU A 17 -5.30 2.68 -8.69
C LEU A 17 -5.31 1.24 -9.23
N ALA A 18 -6.31 0.44 -8.88
CA ALA A 18 -6.44 -0.92 -9.41
C ALA A 18 -6.65 -0.93 -10.94
N GLU A 19 -7.48 -0.03 -11.46
CA GLU A 19 -7.70 0.16 -12.90
C GLU A 19 -6.41 0.58 -13.62
N VAL A 20 -5.66 1.54 -13.07
CA VAL A 20 -4.35 1.97 -13.58
C VAL A 20 -3.33 0.83 -13.61
N LEU A 21 -3.39 -0.07 -12.62
CA LEU A 21 -2.54 -1.26 -12.55
C LEU A 21 -3.04 -2.40 -13.46
N GLY A 22 -4.24 -2.26 -14.03
CA GLY A 22 -4.90 -3.30 -14.83
C GLY A 22 -5.26 -4.53 -14.01
N TRP A 23 -5.51 -4.37 -12.70
CA TRP A 23 -5.91 -5.43 -11.78
C TRP A 23 -7.43 -5.60 -11.82
N ARG A 24 -7.88 -6.85 -11.81
CA ARG A 24 -9.30 -7.24 -11.88
C ARG A 24 -9.72 -7.98 -10.62
N PRO A 25 -11.01 -7.93 -10.25
CA PRO A 25 -11.56 -8.82 -9.24
C PRO A 25 -11.25 -10.28 -9.57
N GLY A 26 -10.80 -11.04 -8.56
CA GLY A 26 -10.40 -12.43 -8.72
C GLY A 26 -8.93 -12.66 -9.08
N ASP A 27 -8.22 -11.63 -9.56
CA ASP A 27 -6.77 -11.70 -9.75
C ASP A 27 -6.10 -12.11 -8.43
N ARG A 28 -5.16 -13.03 -8.53
CA ARG A 28 -4.38 -13.50 -7.40
C ARG A 28 -3.22 -12.54 -7.15
N HIS A 29 -2.94 -12.29 -5.89
CA HIS A 29 -1.86 -11.41 -5.48
C HIS A 29 -1.10 -12.00 -4.29
N ASP A 30 0.16 -11.59 -4.17
CA ASP A 30 0.96 -11.82 -2.97
C ASP A 30 1.46 -10.48 -2.42
N VAL A 31 1.90 -10.51 -1.16
CA VAL A 31 2.38 -9.33 -0.43
C VAL A 31 3.78 -9.62 0.08
N ARG A 32 4.75 -8.82 -0.37
CA ARG A 32 6.13 -8.90 0.10
C ARG A 32 6.46 -7.67 0.95
N MET A 33 7.21 -7.90 2.02
CA MET A 33 7.73 -6.82 2.86
C MET A 33 8.87 -6.09 2.15
N LEU A 34 8.90 -4.78 2.34
CA LEU A 34 10.05 -3.91 2.10
C LEU A 34 10.56 -3.40 3.45
N SER A 35 11.72 -2.74 3.46
CA SER A 35 12.31 -2.13 4.65
C SER A 35 11.42 -1.04 5.26
N ASP A 36 10.64 -0.34 4.43
CA ASP A 36 9.84 0.83 4.79
C ASP A 36 8.38 0.73 4.32
N GLY A 37 7.92 -0.46 3.92
CA GLY A 37 6.61 -0.63 3.33
C GLY A 37 6.27 -2.07 3.00
N ALA A 38 5.20 -2.25 2.24
CA ALA A 38 4.85 -3.51 1.61
C ALA A 38 4.61 -3.30 0.13
N ILE A 39 4.96 -4.30 -0.68
CA ILE A 39 4.66 -4.34 -2.11
C ILE A 39 3.66 -5.45 -2.38
N VAL A 40 2.62 -5.11 -3.11
CA VAL A 40 1.59 -6.02 -3.58
C VAL A 40 1.74 -6.17 -5.10
N SER A 41 1.76 -7.41 -5.57
CA SER A 41 1.87 -7.73 -6.99
C SER A 41 0.89 -8.83 -7.36
N ILE A 42 0.34 -8.75 -8.57
CA ILE A 42 -0.40 -9.89 -9.14
C ILE A 42 0.59 -11.03 -9.37
N ASP A 43 0.17 -12.22 -8.94
CA ASP A 43 0.93 -13.45 -9.00
C ASP A 43 -0.05 -14.61 -9.20
N ALA A 44 0.16 -15.44 -10.21
CA ALA A 44 -0.70 -16.59 -10.51
C ALA A 44 -0.76 -17.59 -9.34
N ASP A 45 0.31 -17.67 -8.57
CA ASP A 45 0.43 -18.50 -7.38
C ASP A 45 0.13 -17.73 -6.08
N GLY A 46 -0.30 -16.47 -6.21
CA GLY A 46 -0.68 -15.59 -5.12
C GLY A 46 -1.73 -16.21 -4.21
N ARG A 47 -1.49 -16.13 -2.90
CA ARG A 47 -2.35 -16.73 -1.85
C ARG A 47 -3.66 -15.98 -1.66
N PHE A 48 -3.70 -14.71 -2.06
CA PHE A 48 -4.82 -13.82 -1.83
C PHE A 48 -5.46 -13.44 -3.15
N ARG A 49 -6.70 -12.93 -3.08
CA ARG A 49 -7.42 -12.44 -4.25
C ARG A 49 -7.85 -10.99 -4.06
N VAL A 50 -7.79 -10.24 -5.15
CA VAL A 50 -8.46 -8.94 -5.30
C VAL A 50 -9.96 -9.18 -5.19
N ASN A 51 -10.64 -8.47 -4.28
CA ASN A 51 -12.09 -8.63 -4.11
C ASN A 51 -12.89 -7.82 -5.16
N ALA A 52 -14.22 -7.92 -5.11
CA ALA A 52 -15.12 -7.17 -6.01
C ALA A 52 -14.99 -5.64 -5.89
N ARG A 53 -14.51 -5.13 -4.75
CA ARG A 53 -14.23 -3.69 -4.53
C ARG A 53 -12.83 -3.28 -4.98
N HIS A 54 -12.08 -4.18 -5.64
CA HIS A 54 -10.69 -3.96 -6.03
C HIS A 54 -9.73 -3.79 -4.85
N HIS A 55 -10.11 -4.28 -3.66
CA HIS A 55 -9.24 -4.26 -2.50
C HIS A 55 -8.37 -5.51 -2.44
N VAL A 56 -7.10 -5.29 -2.10
CA VAL A 56 -6.13 -6.32 -1.78
C VAL A 56 -6.11 -6.60 -0.29
N PHE A 57 -5.84 -7.86 0.07
CA PHE A 57 -5.67 -8.25 1.46
C PHE A 57 -4.22 -8.02 1.90
N VAL A 58 -4.05 -7.38 3.05
CA VAL A 58 -2.76 -7.14 3.70
C VAL A 58 -2.69 -8.04 4.93
N PRO A 59 -1.84 -9.07 4.97
CA PRO A 59 -1.76 -10.00 6.09
C PRO A 59 -1.46 -9.33 7.43
N ALA A 60 -1.92 -9.92 8.53
CA ALA A 60 -1.72 -9.37 9.88
C ALA A 60 -0.23 -9.14 10.23
N GLY A 61 0.65 -10.04 9.80
CA GLY A 61 2.11 -9.87 9.98
C GLY A 61 2.66 -8.63 9.26
N VAL A 62 2.18 -8.38 8.04
CA VAL A 62 2.55 -7.18 7.25
C VAL A 62 2.01 -5.92 7.93
N ARG A 63 0.74 -5.93 8.37
CA ARG A 63 0.13 -4.79 9.07
C ARG A 63 0.88 -4.44 10.36
N ARG A 64 1.28 -5.45 11.14
CA ARG A 64 2.10 -5.26 12.36
C ARG A 64 3.42 -4.56 12.05
N ILE A 65 4.11 -4.94 10.97
CA ILE A 65 5.38 -4.30 10.60
C ILE A 65 5.14 -2.86 10.12
N LEU A 66 4.06 -2.63 9.37
CA LEU A 66 3.63 -1.29 8.99
C LEU A 66 3.13 -0.45 10.18
N SER A 67 2.94 -1.05 11.35
CA SER A 67 2.37 -0.43 12.56
C SER A 67 0.99 0.21 12.29
N VAL A 68 0.12 -0.56 11.62
CA VAL A 68 -1.25 -0.14 11.26
C VAL A 68 -2.28 -1.18 11.66
N GLU A 69 -3.44 -0.70 12.07
CA GLU A 69 -4.61 -1.48 12.44
C GLU A 69 -5.81 -1.23 11.51
N SER A 70 -6.91 -1.93 11.75
CA SER A 70 -8.16 -1.67 11.05
C SER A 70 -8.66 -0.26 11.39
N GLY A 71 -9.05 0.48 10.36
CA GLY A 71 -9.36 1.89 10.43
C GLY A 71 -8.17 2.78 10.09
N ASP A 72 -6.93 2.34 10.27
CA ASP A 72 -5.81 3.24 10.04
C ASP A 72 -5.64 3.63 8.56
N PRO A 73 -5.30 4.90 8.29
CA PRO A 73 -5.00 5.34 6.94
C PRO A 73 -3.62 4.84 6.50
N VAL A 74 -3.55 4.40 5.24
CA VAL A 74 -2.32 4.04 4.54
C VAL A 74 -2.23 4.80 3.23
N VAL A 75 -1.00 5.03 2.78
CA VAL A 75 -0.69 5.61 1.48
C VAL A 75 -0.49 4.48 0.48
N LEU A 76 -1.22 4.56 -0.62
CA LEU A 76 -1.19 3.63 -1.74
C LEU A 76 -0.49 4.27 -2.94
N VAL A 77 0.59 3.66 -3.43
CA VAL A 77 1.33 4.14 -4.59
C VAL A 77 1.35 3.08 -5.69
N ALA A 78 0.61 3.34 -6.76
CA ALA A 78 0.65 2.49 -7.95
C ALA A 78 1.96 2.68 -8.72
N ARG A 79 2.56 1.58 -9.17
CA ARG A 79 3.71 1.54 -10.07
C ARG A 79 3.32 0.83 -11.38
N PRO A 80 2.71 1.54 -12.35
CA PRO A 80 2.08 0.94 -13.53
C PRO A 80 3.03 0.05 -14.34
N LYS A 81 4.27 0.52 -14.58
CA LYS A 81 5.29 -0.24 -15.33
C LYS A 81 5.57 -1.64 -14.76
N SER A 82 5.50 -1.77 -13.44
CA SER A 82 5.72 -3.05 -12.74
C SER A 82 4.42 -3.75 -12.31
N ARG A 83 3.26 -3.13 -12.58
CA ARG A 83 1.95 -3.58 -12.08
C ARG A 83 1.95 -3.92 -10.59
N THR A 84 2.63 -3.09 -9.79
CA THR A 84 2.71 -3.27 -8.32
C THR A 84 2.08 -2.10 -7.58
N LEU A 85 1.58 -2.37 -6.38
CA LEU A 85 1.07 -1.38 -5.46
C LEU A 85 1.95 -1.36 -4.21
N LEU A 86 2.53 -0.20 -3.90
CA LEU A 86 3.19 0.02 -2.62
C LEU A 86 2.16 0.44 -1.57
N VAL A 87 2.31 -0.08 -0.37
CA VAL A 87 1.51 0.24 0.81
C VAL A 87 2.46 0.74 1.90
N HIS A 88 2.27 1.98 2.32
CA HIS A 88 3.02 2.60 3.41
C HIS A 88 2.05 3.11 4.47
N SER A 89 2.45 3.09 5.74
CA SER A 89 1.72 3.84 6.77
C SER A 89 1.88 5.34 6.53
N THR A 90 0.88 6.12 6.92
CA THR A 90 0.98 7.59 6.86
C THR A 90 2.09 8.13 7.75
N SER A 91 2.36 7.49 8.88
CA SER A 91 3.48 7.83 9.78
C SER A 91 4.84 7.65 9.10
N MET A 92 5.06 6.55 8.39
CA MET A 92 6.28 6.34 7.60
C MET A 92 6.46 7.42 6.53
N VAL A 93 5.40 7.73 5.77
CA VAL A 93 5.46 8.78 4.75
C VAL A 93 5.78 10.14 5.38
N ALA A 94 5.16 10.48 6.51
CA ALA A 94 5.48 11.70 7.24
C ALA A 94 6.95 11.74 7.68
N SER A 95 7.49 10.65 8.25
CA SER A 95 8.90 10.55 8.62
C SER A 95 9.85 10.75 7.43
N LEU A 96 9.52 10.19 6.27
CA LEU A 96 10.30 10.39 5.04
C LEU A 96 10.28 11.85 4.57
N LEU A 97 9.12 12.53 4.64
CA LEU A 97 9.00 13.94 4.32
C LEU A 97 9.81 14.80 5.30
N PHE A 98 9.69 14.58 6.62
CA PHE A 98 10.50 15.27 7.62
C PHE A 98 12.00 15.08 7.36
N ARG A 99 12.43 13.85 7.08
CA ARG A 99 13.82 13.57 6.74
C ARG A 99 14.27 14.29 5.47
N HIS A 100 13.43 14.33 4.45
CA HIS A 100 13.74 15.01 3.19
C HIS A 100 13.98 16.51 3.40
N TYR A 101 13.08 17.20 4.11
CA TYR A 101 13.18 18.64 4.35
C TYR A 101 14.26 19.02 5.37
N THR A 102 14.58 18.15 6.33
CA THR A 102 15.71 18.37 7.25
C THR A 102 17.06 18.13 6.58
N THR A 103 17.14 17.21 5.64
CA THR A 103 18.39 16.91 4.90
C THR A 103 18.65 17.90 3.76
N HIS A 104 17.61 18.49 3.15
CA HIS A 104 17.72 19.43 2.03
C HIS A 104 17.40 20.87 2.43
N GLY A 105 17.58 21.22 3.70
CA GLY A 105 17.11 22.45 4.35
C GLY A 105 17.11 23.70 3.46
N VAL A 106 15.93 24.02 2.92
CA VAL A 106 15.46 25.40 2.80
C VAL A 106 14.46 25.58 3.93
N PHE A 107 14.97 25.79 5.13
CA PHE A 107 14.24 26.46 6.21
C PHE A 107 14.90 27.83 6.36
N HIS A 108 14.46 28.82 5.57
CA HIS A 108 14.61 30.20 5.98
C HIS A 108 13.43 30.50 6.91
N GLY A 109 13.76 30.87 8.14
CA GLY A 109 12.79 31.34 9.14
C GLY A 109 12.13 32.65 8.75
#